data_AF-A0A564G8Z7-F1
#
_entry.id   AF-A0A564G8Z7-F1
#
_cell.length_a   1.000
_cell.length_b   1.000
_cell.length_c   1.000
_cell.angle_alpha   90.00
_cell.angle_beta   90.00
_cell.angle_gamma   90.00
#
_symmetry.space_group_name_H-M   'P 1'
#
loop_
_entity.id
_entity.type
_entity.pdbx_description
1 polymer ?
#
loop_
_entity_poly.entity_id
_entity_poly.type
_entity_poly.pdbx_seq_one_letter_code
_entity_poly.pdbx_strand_id
1 'polypeptide(L)'
;MTFGVSFDPYSGKGGHVPVYDPDPIINERIRRAVRYGQTRWAEIWLSWIALSVGIVLLGPTNTFSAPSFRVIASVVSETTAGSLCVFFGALRLLALWINGRRGRETSLIRTFGCLGGFAFWLAIAVGFLMAAPPVVTGVAVYSVLAIAELHASGRAASDMAAEDTFGIRARRRRNGGSTGSSSAT
;
A
#
# COMPACT_ATOMS: atom_id res chain seq x y z
N MET A 1 -28.53 9.04 -31.75
CA MET A 1 -28.01 8.39 -30.51
C MET A 1 -27.52 9.51 -29.61
N THR A 2 -28.33 9.87 -28.63
CA THR A 2 -28.07 10.99 -27.71
C THR A 2 -27.96 10.39 -26.32
N PHE A 3 -26.76 10.40 -25.74
CA PHE A 3 -26.54 9.98 -24.36
C PHE A 3 -27.12 11.07 -23.44
N GLY A 4 -28.35 10.89 -22.99
CA GLY A 4 -28.99 11.74 -22.00
C GLY A 4 -28.59 11.30 -20.60
N VAL A 5 -27.70 12.05 -19.94
CA VAL A 5 -27.51 11.94 -18.49
C VAL A 5 -28.62 12.75 -17.84
N SER A 6 -29.65 12.08 -17.31
CA SER A 6 -30.72 12.75 -16.56
C SER A 6 -30.21 13.09 -15.15
N PHE A 7 -30.22 14.38 -14.81
CA PHE A 7 -29.84 14.90 -13.51
C PHE A 7 -31.12 15.36 -12.79
N ASP A 8 -31.51 14.63 -11.73
CA ASP A 8 -32.65 14.99 -10.88
C ASP A 8 -32.13 15.68 -9.60
N PRO A 9 -32.39 16.99 -9.40
CA PRO A 9 -31.79 17.77 -8.31
C PRO A 9 -32.50 17.61 -6.95
N TYR A 10 -33.52 16.74 -6.82
CA TYR A 10 -34.28 16.60 -5.57
C TYR A 10 -34.40 15.15 -5.07
N SER A 11 -33.33 14.59 -4.52
CA SER A 11 -33.41 13.38 -3.68
C SER A 11 -32.50 13.52 -2.45
N GLY A 12 -33.14 13.64 -1.29
CA GLY A 12 -32.49 13.90 -0.01
C GLY A 12 -31.73 12.71 0.57
N LYS A 13 -30.62 13.01 1.24
CA LYS A 13 -30.03 12.24 2.37
C LYS A 13 -30.12 10.71 2.29
N GLY A 14 -29.70 10.15 1.17
CA GLY A 14 -29.26 8.77 1.04
C GLY A 14 -28.21 8.80 -0.05
N GLY A 15 -26.95 8.55 0.28
CA GLY A 15 -25.86 8.72 -0.69
C GLY A 15 -26.18 8.00 -1.99
N HIS A 16 -26.39 8.75 -3.08
CA HIS A 16 -26.65 8.18 -4.40
C HIS A 16 -25.46 7.31 -4.76
N VAL A 17 -25.66 5.99 -4.71
CA VAL A 17 -24.63 5.04 -5.16
C VAL A 17 -24.55 5.19 -6.67
N PRO A 18 -23.39 5.56 -7.25
CA PRO A 18 -23.27 5.69 -8.69
C PRO A 18 -23.69 4.39 -9.37
N VAL A 19 -24.59 4.50 -10.34
CA VAL A 19 -25.01 3.40 -11.21
C VAL A 19 -24.23 3.53 -12.50
N TYR A 20 -23.28 2.63 -12.72
CA TYR A 20 -22.42 2.64 -13.92
C TYR A 20 -23.05 1.87 -15.08
N ASP A 21 -23.90 0.89 -14.78
CA ASP A 21 -24.57 0.01 -15.75
C ASP A 21 -25.98 -0.33 -15.25
N PRO A 22 -27.00 -0.44 -16.14
CA PRO A 22 -28.34 -0.89 -15.76
C PRO A 22 -28.40 -2.35 -15.29
N ASP A 23 -27.48 -3.23 -15.71
CA ASP A 23 -27.38 -4.59 -15.19
C ASP A 23 -26.80 -4.56 -13.76
N PRO A 24 -27.52 -5.07 -12.74
CA PRO A 24 -27.07 -5.03 -11.35
C PRO A 24 -25.77 -5.80 -11.12
N ILE A 25 -25.54 -6.89 -11.85
CA ILE A 25 -24.33 -7.73 -11.72
C ILE A 25 -23.12 -6.98 -12.30
N ILE A 26 -23.28 -6.37 -13.47
CA ILE A 26 -22.22 -5.60 -14.12
C ILE A 26 -21.89 -4.35 -13.29
N ASN A 27 -22.91 -3.63 -12.82
CA ASN A 27 -22.74 -2.45 -11.98
C ASN A 27 -22.04 -2.76 -10.65
N GLU A 28 -22.33 -3.92 -10.04
CA GLU A 28 -21.63 -4.36 -8.84
C GLU A 28 -20.16 -4.68 -9.11
N ARG A 29 -19.85 -5.37 -10.22
CA ARG A 29 -18.47 -5.63 -10.64
C ARG A 29 -17.69 -4.35 -10.88
N ILE A 30 -18.26 -3.40 -11.61
CA ILE A 30 -17.64 -2.09 -11.87
C ILE A 30 -17.42 -1.34 -10.55
N ARG A 31 -18.40 -1.31 -9.65
CA ARG A 31 -18.26 -0.67 -8.34
C ARG A 31 -17.14 -1.27 -7.50
N ARG A 32 -17.01 -2.60 -7.49
CA ARG A 32 -15.91 -3.27 -6.80
C ARG A 32 -14.57 -2.91 -7.45
N ALA A 33 -14.48 -2.94 -8.78
CA ALA A 33 -13.26 -2.59 -9.51
C ALA A 33 -12.84 -1.13 -9.31
N VAL A 34 -13.77 -0.18 -9.35
CA VAL A 34 -13.49 1.26 -9.14
C VAL A 34 -13.03 1.52 -7.71
N ARG A 35 -13.73 0.97 -6.70
CA ARG A 35 -13.30 1.08 -5.29
C ARG A 35 -11.95 0.43 -5.06
N TYR A 36 -11.72 -0.74 -5.65
CA TYR A 36 -10.44 -1.44 -5.58
C TYR A 36 -9.31 -0.62 -6.21
N GLY A 37 -9.55 -0.04 -7.39
CA GLY A 37 -8.60 0.84 -8.07
C GLY A 37 -8.29 2.09 -7.26
N GLN A 38 -9.31 2.88 -6.91
CA GLN A 38 -9.16 4.14 -6.15
C GLN A 38 -8.41 3.96 -4.82
N THR A 39 -8.60 2.83 -4.15
CA THR A 39 -7.91 2.57 -2.88
C THR A 39 -6.48 2.10 -3.06
N ARG A 40 -6.16 1.34 -4.12
CA ARG A 40 -4.85 0.67 -4.26
C ARG A 40 -3.87 1.34 -5.23
N TRP A 41 -4.28 2.40 -5.95
CA TRP A 41 -3.38 3.16 -6.84
C TRP A 41 -2.12 3.67 -6.13
N ALA A 42 -2.22 4.16 -4.90
CA ALA A 42 -1.06 4.62 -4.14
C ALA A 42 -0.02 3.51 -3.95
N GLU A 43 -0.45 2.29 -3.62
CA GLU A 43 0.46 1.16 -3.45
C GLU A 43 1.13 0.75 -4.77
N ILE A 44 0.37 0.77 -5.88
CA ILE A 44 0.90 0.49 -7.22
C ILE A 44 1.98 1.52 -7.59
N TRP A 45 1.70 2.81 -7.42
CA TRP A 45 2.65 3.87 -7.76
C TRP A 45 3.90 3.82 -6.87
N LEU A 46 3.74 3.64 -5.56
CA LEU A 46 4.87 3.50 -4.64
C LEU A 46 5.73 2.28 -4.96
N SER A 47 5.11 1.16 -5.35
CA SER A 47 5.84 -0.01 -5.83
C SER A 47 6.65 0.25 -7.09
N TRP A 48 6.07 0.95 -8.06
CA TRP A 48 6.78 1.32 -9.29
C TRP A 48 7.93 2.28 -9.01
N ILE A 49 7.73 3.27 -8.15
CA ILE A 49 8.79 4.19 -7.73
C ILE A 49 9.94 3.41 -7.07
N ALA A 50 9.63 2.48 -6.15
CA ALA A 50 10.64 1.63 -5.52
C ALA A 50 11.39 0.77 -6.55
N LEU A 51 10.69 0.14 -7.50
CA LEU A 51 11.32 -0.64 -8.57
C LEU A 51 12.23 0.22 -9.44
N SER A 52 11.74 1.39 -9.89
CA SER A 52 12.51 2.30 -10.74
C SER A 52 13.77 2.79 -10.03
N VAL A 53 13.67 3.19 -8.76
CA VAL A 53 14.85 3.57 -7.95
C VAL A 53 15.78 2.38 -7.78
N GLY A 54 15.26 1.19 -7.48
CA GLY A 54 16.06 -0.03 -7.34
C GLY A 54 16.84 -0.37 -8.61
N ILE A 55 16.20 -0.27 -9.78
CA ILE A 55 16.86 -0.48 -11.08
C ILE A 55 17.96 0.56 -11.32
N VAL A 56 17.73 1.83 -10.98
CA VAL A 56 18.74 2.89 -11.11
C VAL A 56 19.95 2.60 -10.23
N LEU A 57 19.74 2.22 -8.96
CA LEU A 57 20.81 1.90 -8.00
C LEU A 57 21.57 0.60 -8.36
N LEU A 58 20.92 -0.34 -9.04
CA LEU A 58 21.57 -1.54 -9.57
C LEU A 58 22.20 -1.31 -10.95
N GLY A 59 22.01 -0.14 -11.53
CA GLY A 59 22.60 0.25 -12.79
C GLY A 59 24.12 0.39 -12.70
N PRO A 60 24.80 0.59 -13.85
CA PRO A 60 26.25 0.70 -13.90
C PRO A 60 26.79 2.01 -13.30
N THR A 61 25.92 2.99 -13.02
CA THR A 61 26.33 4.30 -12.49
C THR A 61 26.32 4.27 -10.97
N ASN A 62 27.43 4.68 -10.35
CA ASN A 62 27.53 4.76 -8.89
C ASN A 62 26.85 6.04 -8.37
N THR A 63 25.58 5.94 -8.02
CA THR A 63 24.77 7.03 -7.50
C THR A 63 25.25 7.47 -6.11
N PHE A 64 25.72 6.53 -5.30
CA PHE A 64 26.15 6.80 -3.93
C PHE A 64 27.48 7.55 -3.84
N SER A 65 28.17 7.75 -4.97
CA SER A 65 29.35 8.61 -5.07
C SER A 65 29.04 10.10 -4.86
N ALA A 66 27.78 10.52 -5.03
CA ALA A 66 27.40 11.92 -4.83
C ALA A 66 27.44 12.31 -3.34
N PRO A 67 27.90 13.54 -2.99
CA PRO A 67 28.07 13.96 -1.59
C PRO A 67 26.80 13.88 -0.73
N SER A 68 25.62 14.04 -1.34
CA SER A 68 24.32 13.94 -0.66
C SER A 68 24.03 12.54 -0.12
N PHE A 69 24.60 11.49 -0.72
CA PHE A 69 24.42 10.11 -0.29
C PHE A 69 25.46 9.64 0.73
N ARG A 70 26.46 10.47 1.08
CA ARG A 70 27.60 10.08 1.93
C ARG A 70 27.19 9.37 3.22
N VAL A 71 26.17 9.86 3.91
CA VAL A 71 25.69 9.26 5.17
C VAL A 71 25.09 7.88 4.92
N ILE A 72 24.25 7.75 3.90
CA ILE A 72 23.59 6.48 3.56
C ILE A 72 24.62 5.45 3.09
N ALA A 73 25.58 5.88 2.25
CA ALA A 73 26.65 5.03 1.73
C ALA A 73 27.55 4.47 2.84
N SER A 74 27.60 5.11 4.01
CA SER A 74 28.33 4.60 5.18
C SER A 74 27.59 3.48 5.94
N VAL A 75 26.29 3.35 5.71
CA VAL A 75 25.41 2.39 6.41
C VAL A 75 25.07 1.20 5.51
N VAL A 76 24.81 1.44 4.22
CA VAL A 76 24.36 0.43 3.28
C VAL A 76 25.03 0.63 1.92
N SER A 77 25.44 -0.48 1.28
CA SER A 77 25.96 -0.43 -0.08
C SER A 77 24.84 -0.12 -1.08
N GLU A 78 25.19 0.55 -2.18
CA GLU A 78 24.24 0.90 -3.23
C GLU A 78 23.52 -0.33 -3.80
N THR A 79 24.25 -1.43 -4.00
CA THR A 79 23.68 -2.70 -4.45
C THR A 79 22.65 -3.27 -3.47
N THR A 80 22.92 -3.16 -2.16
CA THR A 80 21.97 -3.63 -1.13
C THR A 80 20.74 -2.74 -1.11
N ALA A 81 20.91 -1.42 -1.14
CA ALA A 81 19.81 -0.46 -1.22
C ALA A 81 18.92 -0.69 -2.45
N GLY A 82 19.55 -0.88 -3.62
CA GLY A 82 18.87 -1.19 -4.87
C GLY A 82 18.12 -2.52 -4.81
N SER A 83 18.75 -3.56 -4.26
CA SER A 83 18.12 -4.88 -4.09
C SER A 83 16.91 -4.83 -3.16
N LEU A 84 16.98 -4.08 -2.05
CA LEU A 84 15.84 -3.89 -1.13
C LEU A 84 14.68 -3.18 -1.82
N CYS A 85 14.97 -2.12 -2.59
CA CYS A 85 13.98 -1.41 -3.39
C CYS A 85 13.26 -2.34 -4.38
N VAL A 86 14.03 -3.12 -5.15
CA VAL A 86 13.46 -4.09 -6.10
C VAL A 86 12.65 -5.15 -5.37
N PHE A 87 13.18 -5.70 -4.28
CA PHE A 87 12.53 -6.75 -3.51
C PHE A 87 11.18 -6.29 -2.93
N PHE A 88 11.13 -5.18 -2.19
CA PHE A 88 9.88 -4.71 -1.59
C PHE A 88 8.88 -4.19 -2.62
N GLY A 89 9.36 -3.52 -3.68
CA GLY A 89 8.52 -3.07 -4.79
C GLY A 89 7.85 -4.24 -5.51
N ALA A 90 8.63 -5.26 -5.89
CA ALA A 90 8.14 -6.47 -6.57
C ALA A 90 7.22 -7.31 -5.67
N LEU A 91 7.60 -7.53 -4.41
CA LEU A 91 6.80 -8.28 -3.43
C LEU A 91 5.40 -7.70 -3.31
N ARG A 92 5.29 -6.36 -3.25
CA ARG A 92 4.00 -5.67 -3.15
C ARG A 92 3.20 -5.75 -4.45
N LEU A 93 3.81 -5.58 -5.62
CA LEU A 93 3.10 -5.77 -6.90
C LEU A 93 2.58 -7.20 -7.04
N LEU A 94 3.38 -8.20 -6.66
CA LEU A 94 2.97 -9.59 -6.68
C LEU A 94 1.78 -9.83 -5.74
N ALA A 95 1.82 -9.26 -4.53
CA ALA A 95 0.72 -9.34 -3.58
C ALA A 95 -0.57 -8.70 -4.14
N LEU A 96 -0.48 -7.52 -4.75
CA LEU A 96 -1.60 -6.83 -5.40
C LEU A 96 -2.17 -7.60 -6.58
N TRP A 97 -1.31 -8.21 -7.40
CA TRP A 97 -1.71 -9.04 -8.53
C TRP A 97 -2.45 -10.31 -8.08
N ILE A 98 -1.93 -11.00 -7.03
CA ILE A 98 -2.59 -12.16 -6.44
C ILE A 98 -3.97 -11.77 -5.85
N ASN A 99 -4.06 -10.63 -5.15
CA ASN A 99 -5.32 -10.11 -4.63
C ASN A 99 -6.35 -9.90 -5.75
N GLY A 100 -5.94 -9.23 -6.83
CA GLY A 100 -6.82 -8.92 -7.95
C GLY A 100 -7.30 -10.16 -8.71
N ARG A 101 -6.47 -11.21 -8.81
CA ARG A 101 -6.77 -12.41 -9.58
C ARG A 101 -7.52 -13.49 -8.79
N ARG A 102 -7.18 -13.71 -7.52
CA ARG A 102 -7.70 -14.83 -6.71
C ARG A 102 -8.76 -14.41 -5.69
N GLY A 103 -8.99 -13.11 -5.51
CA GLY A 103 -9.88 -12.60 -4.44
C GLY A 103 -9.42 -13.02 -3.04
N ARG A 104 -8.17 -13.48 -2.90
CA ARG A 104 -7.56 -13.84 -1.62
C ARG A 104 -6.82 -12.63 -1.11
N GLU A 105 -7.12 -12.25 0.11
CA GLU A 105 -6.53 -11.08 0.74
C GLU A 105 -5.10 -11.39 1.21
N THR A 106 -4.11 -10.69 0.64
CA THR A 106 -2.67 -10.78 0.97
C THR A 106 -2.22 -9.55 1.77
N SER A 107 -3.08 -9.08 2.66
CA SER A 107 -2.93 -7.82 3.40
C SER A 107 -1.68 -7.80 4.29
N LEU A 108 -1.26 -8.95 4.81
CA LEU A 108 -0.01 -9.08 5.56
C LEU A 108 1.23 -8.83 4.69
N ILE A 109 1.31 -9.43 3.50
CA ILE A 109 2.44 -9.25 2.56
C ILE A 109 2.50 -7.78 2.10
N ARG A 110 1.34 -7.18 1.82
CA ARG A 110 1.24 -5.75 1.49
C ARG A 110 1.75 -4.87 2.62
N THR A 111 1.36 -5.17 3.86
CA THR A 111 1.80 -4.41 5.05
C THR A 111 3.31 -4.46 5.21
N PHE A 112 3.92 -5.66 5.11
CA PHE A 112 5.38 -5.79 5.16
C PHE A 112 6.07 -5.07 4.02
N GLY A 113 5.54 -5.16 2.80
CA GLY A 113 6.05 -4.40 1.66
C GLY A 113 6.02 -2.89 1.91
N CYS A 114 4.93 -2.36 2.46
CA CYS A 114 4.80 -0.92 2.76
C CYS A 114 5.71 -0.48 3.91
N LEU A 115 5.82 -1.27 4.98
CA LEU A 115 6.73 -0.96 6.10
C LEU A 115 8.20 -0.98 5.67
N GLY A 116 8.60 -1.93 4.82
CA GLY A 116 9.94 -1.97 4.23
C GLY A 116 10.23 -0.72 3.38
N GLY A 117 9.27 -0.31 2.55
CA GLY A 117 9.34 0.94 1.78
C GLY A 117 9.43 2.18 2.68
N PHE A 118 8.61 2.27 3.73
CA PHE A 118 8.64 3.35 4.71
C PHE A 118 10.02 3.49 5.35
N ALA A 119 10.56 2.40 5.89
CA ALA A 119 11.87 2.39 6.53
C ALA A 119 12.98 2.81 5.55
N PHE A 120 12.90 2.34 4.29
CA PHE A 120 13.84 2.71 3.24
C PHE A 120 13.80 4.21 2.93
N TRP A 121 12.63 4.77 2.59
CA TRP A 121 12.52 6.20 2.24
C TRP A 121 12.85 7.11 3.41
N LEU A 122 12.46 6.72 4.63
CA LEU A 122 12.82 7.46 5.83
C LEU A 122 14.34 7.49 6.03
N ALA A 123 15.03 6.36 5.85
CA ALA A 123 16.48 6.28 5.96
C ALA A 123 17.17 7.18 4.91
N ILE A 124 16.67 7.21 3.67
CA ILE A 124 17.20 8.13 2.64
C ILE A 124 16.97 9.59 3.03
N ALA A 125 15.77 9.96 3.47
CA ALA A 125 15.43 11.33 3.87
C ALA A 125 16.30 11.82 5.03
N VAL A 126 16.46 10.98 6.07
CA VAL A 126 17.33 11.27 7.23
C VAL A 126 18.79 11.35 6.78
N GLY A 127 19.24 10.44 5.92
CA GLY A 127 20.59 10.46 5.39
C GLY A 127 20.93 11.75 4.64
N PHE A 128 19.99 12.26 3.84
CA PHE A 128 20.12 13.54 3.14
C PHE A 128 20.09 14.73 4.09
N LEU A 129 19.28 14.67 5.15
CA LEU A 129 19.22 15.71 6.17
C LEU A 129 20.53 15.79 6.99
N MET A 130 21.14 14.63 7.25
CA MET A 130 22.39 14.51 8.00
C MET A 130 23.65 14.72 7.13
N ALA A 131 23.52 14.65 5.81
CA ALA A 131 24.57 15.06 4.90
C ALA A 131 24.77 16.57 5.05
N ALA A 132 25.98 16.98 5.44
CA ALA A 132 26.37 18.37 5.70
C ALA A 132 25.85 19.33 4.61
N PRO A 133 25.56 20.60 4.95
CA PRO A 133 24.87 21.55 4.07
C PRO A 133 25.50 21.65 2.66
N PRO A 134 24.69 21.94 1.62
CA PRO A 134 23.30 22.39 1.67
C PRO A 134 22.25 21.26 1.74
N VAL A 135 21.12 21.54 2.39
CA VAL A 135 19.94 20.66 2.36
C VAL A 135 19.39 20.63 0.93
N VAL A 136 19.27 19.43 0.37
CA VAL A 136 18.76 19.20 -0.98
C VAL A 136 17.25 18.89 -0.97
N THR A 137 16.58 19.18 -2.09
CA THR A 137 15.14 18.91 -2.28
C THR A 137 14.76 17.44 -2.05
N GLY A 138 15.71 16.52 -2.18
CA GLY A 138 15.53 15.10 -1.89
C GLY A 138 15.00 14.83 -0.49
N VAL A 139 15.33 15.64 0.53
CA VAL A 139 14.77 15.48 1.88
C VAL A 139 13.24 15.54 1.83
N ALA A 140 12.68 16.58 1.21
CA ALA A 140 11.24 16.74 1.10
C ALA A 140 10.59 15.60 0.29
N VAL A 141 11.19 15.23 -0.84
CA VAL A 141 10.68 14.17 -1.72
C VAL A 141 10.63 12.82 -0.99
N TYR A 142 11.73 12.40 -0.37
CA TYR A 142 11.82 11.11 0.30
C TYR A 142 11.00 11.09 1.60
N SER A 143 10.84 12.22 2.31
CA SER A 143 9.90 12.32 3.43
C SER A 143 8.45 12.11 3.00
N VAL A 144 8.03 12.70 1.88
CA VAL A 144 6.67 12.49 1.35
C VAL A 144 6.46 11.03 0.95
N LEU A 145 7.44 10.39 0.31
CA LEU A 145 7.38 8.96 -0.03
C LEU A 145 7.29 8.09 1.23
N ALA A 146 8.05 8.41 2.28
CA ALA A 146 7.96 7.71 3.56
C ALA A 146 6.55 7.84 4.16
N ILE A 147 5.99 9.06 4.23
CA ILE A 147 4.63 9.27 4.76
C ILE A 147 3.59 8.52 3.91
N ALA A 148 3.74 8.51 2.59
CA ALA A 148 2.85 7.78 1.69
C ALA A 148 2.90 6.26 1.93
N GLU A 149 4.09 5.69 2.14
CA GLU A 149 4.25 4.28 2.53
C GLU A 149 3.66 3.99 3.92
N LEU A 150 3.84 4.89 4.88
CA LEU A 150 3.26 4.74 6.21
C LEU A 150 1.72 4.74 6.13
N HIS A 151 1.14 5.66 5.37
CA HIS A 151 -0.30 5.70 5.14
C HIS A 151 -0.81 4.44 4.41
N ALA A 152 -0.09 3.95 3.41
CA ALA A 152 -0.41 2.69 2.73
C ALA A 152 -0.36 1.49 3.68
N SER A 153 0.66 1.42 4.55
CA SER A 153 0.80 0.37 5.57
C SER A 153 -0.34 0.38 6.57
N GLY A 154 -0.78 1.54 7.04
CA GLY A 154 -1.88 1.66 8.00
C GLY A 154 -3.20 1.15 7.41
N ARG A 155 -3.43 1.40 6.13
CA ARG A 155 -4.60 0.83 5.42
C ARG A 155 -4.48 -0.67 5.22
N ALA A 156 -3.34 -1.18 4.76
CA ALA A 156 -3.11 -2.61 4.60
C ALA A 156 -3.21 -3.38 5.94
N ALA A 157 -2.76 -2.76 7.04
CA ALA A 157 -2.90 -3.31 8.38
C ALA A 157 -4.36 -3.30 8.87
N SER A 158 -5.14 -2.30 8.47
CA SER A 158 -6.58 -2.25 8.75
C SER A 158 -7.34 -3.35 7.99
N ASP A 159 -6.98 -3.61 6.74
CA ASP A 159 -7.49 -4.74 5.95
C ASP A 159 -7.16 -6.07 6.68
N MET A 160 -5.90 -6.24 7.09
CA MET A 160 -5.45 -7.41 7.87
C MET A 160 -6.22 -7.59 9.20
N ALA A 161 -6.55 -6.50 9.89
CA ALA A 161 -7.34 -6.56 11.12
C ALA A 161 -8.82 -6.92 10.87
N ALA A 162 -9.38 -6.51 9.73
CA ALA A 162 -10.72 -6.91 9.31
C ALA A 162 -10.80 -8.41 8.97
N GLU A 163 -9.74 -8.94 8.37
CA GLU A 163 -9.56 -10.34 7.96
C GLU A 163 -9.43 -11.35 9.11
N ASP A 164 -9.20 -10.87 10.34
CA ASP A 164 -8.82 -11.73 11.48
C ASP A 164 -7.67 -12.67 11.10
N THR A 165 -6.64 -12.16 10.40
CA THR A 165 -5.50 -12.95 9.92
C THR A 165 -4.82 -13.77 11.03
N PHE A 166 -4.89 -13.30 12.28
CA PHE A 166 -4.35 -13.98 13.46
C PHE A 166 -5.37 -14.89 14.19
N GLY A 167 -6.61 -14.98 13.71
CA GLY A 167 -7.66 -15.83 14.26
C GLY A 167 -8.11 -15.43 15.68
N ILE A 168 -7.85 -14.21 16.12
CA ILE A 168 -8.14 -13.75 17.48
C ILE A 168 -9.66 -13.66 17.69
N ARG A 169 -10.40 -13.18 16.70
CA ARG A 169 -11.88 -13.11 16.75
C ARG A 169 -12.49 -14.51 16.62
N ALA A 170 -11.94 -15.36 15.76
CA ALA A 170 -12.35 -16.77 15.63
C ALA A 170 -12.13 -17.55 16.94
N ARG A 171 -10.98 -17.36 17.61
CA ARG A 171 -10.68 -17.95 18.92
C ARG A 171 -11.60 -17.42 20.02
N ARG A 172 -11.91 -16.12 20.06
CA ARG A 172 -12.87 -15.55 21.03
C ARG A 172 -14.27 -16.09 20.84
N ARG A 173 -14.75 -16.27 19.60
CA ARG A 173 -16.05 -16.90 19.33
C ARG A 173 -16.09 -18.36 19.80
N ARG A 174 -14.99 -19.11 19.61
CA ARG A 174 -14.88 -20.50 20.05
C ARG A 174 -14.87 -20.65 21.57
N ASN A 175 -14.20 -19.75 22.28
CA ASN A 175 -14.13 -19.76 23.75
C ASN A 175 -15.36 -19.12 24.43
N GLY A 176 -16.06 -18.19 23.77
CA GLY A 176 -17.30 -17.60 24.27
C GLY A 176 -18.56 -18.45 24.01
N GLY A 177 -18.50 -19.41 23.09
CA GLY A 177 -19.59 -20.34 22.80
C GLY A 177 -19.64 -21.57 23.72
N SER A 178 -18.60 -21.83 24.52
CA SER A 178 -18.51 -23.02 25.38
C SER A 178 -19.06 -22.84 26.79
N THR A 179 -19.62 -21.68 27.13
CA THR A 179 -20.19 -21.38 28.46
C THR A 179 -21.73 -21.43 28.51
N GLY A 180 -22.40 -21.87 27.43
CA GLY A 180 -23.86 -21.79 27.30
C GLY A 180 -24.66 -23.10 27.30
N SER A 181 -24.06 -24.29 27.51
CA SER A 181 -24.80 -25.56 27.42
C SER A 181 -24.59 -26.51 28.61
N SER A 182 -24.76 -26.03 29.84
CA SER A 182 -24.90 -26.91 31.00
C SER A 182 -25.90 -26.34 32.00
N SER A 183 -27.18 -26.37 31.64
CA SER A 183 -28.29 -26.41 32.59
C SER A 183 -29.59 -26.78 31.87
N ALA A 184 -29.80 -28.07 31.63
CA ALA A 184 -31.14 -28.64 31.49
C ALA A 184 -31.09 -30.14 31.80
N THR A 185 -31.55 -30.46 33.02
CA THR A 185 -32.16 -31.71 33.52
C THR A 185 -31.41 -33.02 33.41
#